data_AF-A0A2J8SYR2-F1
#
_entry.id   AF-A0A2J8SYR2-F1
#
_cell.length_a   1.000
_cell.length_b   1.000
_cell.length_c   1.000
_cell.angle_alpha   90.00
_cell.angle_beta   90.00
_cell.angle_gamma   90.00
#
_symmetry.space_group_name_H-M   'P 1'
#
loop_
_entity.id
_entity.type
_entity.pdbx_description
1 polymer ?
#
loop_
_entity_poly.entity_id
_entity_poly.type
_entity_poly.pdbx_seq_one_letter_code
_entity_poly.pdbx_strand_id
1 'polypeptide(L)'
;MKSHRCYDLIPTSSKLVVFDTSLQVKKAFFALVTNGVRAAPLWDSKKQSFVGMLTITDFINILHRYYKSALVQIYELEEHKI
;
A
#
# COMPACT_ATOMS: atom_id res chain seq x y z
N MET A 1 -22.94 13.23 14.25
CA MET A 1 -22.12 13.15 13.01
C MET A 1 -22.63 13.98 11.83
N LYS A 2 -23.83 14.59 11.83
CA LYS A 2 -24.36 15.34 10.66
C LYS A 2 -23.80 16.76 10.45
N SER A 3 -23.01 17.29 11.40
CA SER A 3 -22.61 18.71 11.39
C SER A 3 -21.17 18.98 10.95
N HIS A 4 -20.38 17.94 10.66
CA HIS A 4 -18.98 18.07 10.27
C HIS A 4 -18.69 17.27 9.00
N ARG A 5 -17.91 17.86 8.09
CA ARG A 5 -17.42 17.22 6.86
C ARG A 5 -16.16 16.42 7.16
N CYS A 6 -15.84 15.41 6.35
CA CYS A 6 -14.58 14.66 6.51
C CYS A 6 -13.35 15.57 6.41
N TYR A 7 -13.45 16.66 5.65
CA TYR A 7 -12.40 17.68 5.54
C TYR A 7 -12.08 18.32 6.89
N ASP A 8 -13.10 18.53 7.74
CA ASP A 8 -12.93 19.14 9.07
C ASP A 8 -12.14 18.23 10.03
N LEU A 9 -11.99 16.94 9.70
CA LEU A 9 -11.22 15.97 10.46
C LEU A 9 -9.73 15.94 10.06
N ILE A 10 -9.38 16.52 8.90
CA ILE A 10 -8.01 16.51 8.41
C ILE A 10 -7.22 17.56 9.20
N PRO A 11 -6.06 17.22 9.80
CA PRO A 11 -5.21 18.20 10.46
C PRO A 11 -4.78 19.30 9.49
N THR A 12 -4.47 20.50 10.01
CA THR A 12 -3.98 21.64 9.20
C THR A 12 -2.78 21.26 8.32
N SER A 13 -1.94 20.34 8.79
CA SER A 13 -0.89 19.73 7.99
C SER A 13 -0.81 18.23 8.30
N SER A 14 -0.73 17.42 7.24
CA SER A 14 -0.54 15.98 7.36
C SER A 14 0.31 15.46 6.21
N LYS A 15 0.97 14.32 6.44
CA LYS A 15 1.73 13.61 5.41
C LYS A 15 0.85 12.52 4.81
N LEU A 16 0.74 12.52 3.48
CA LEU A 16 0.10 11.45 2.72
C LEU A 16 1.17 10.69 1.93
N VAL A 17 1.19 9.36 2.06
CA VAL A 17 2.05 8.48 1.27
C VAL A 17 1.19 7.82 0.20
N VAL A 18 1.58 7.94 -1.06
CA VAL A 18 0.88 7.36 -2.21
C VAL A 18 1.87 6.52 -3.00
N PHE A 19 1.45 5.35 -3.48
CA PHE A 19 2.28 4.50 -4.32
C PHE A 19 1.76 4.46 -5.75
N ASP A 20 2.68 4.52 -6.71
CA ASP A 20 2.35 4.21 -8.09
C ASP A 20 2.16 2.70 -8.27
N THR A 21 1.21 2.28 -9.12
CA THR A 21 0.96 0.86 -9.39
C THR A 21 2.16 0.13 -10.02
N SER A 22 3.12 0.85 -10.61
CA SER A 22 4.35 0.23 -11.13
C SER A 22 5.40 -0.09 -10.05
N LEU A 23 5.17 0.32 -8.80
CA LEU A 23 6.09 0.09 -7.68
C LEU A 23 6.16 -1.40 -7.33
N GLN A 24 7.37 -1.88 -7.02
CA GLN A 24 7.57 -3.24 -6.54
C GLN A 24 6.94 -3.43 -5.15
N VAL A 25 6.23 -4.53 -4.97
CA VAL A 25 5.52 -4.88 -3.74
C VAL A 25 6.44 -4.90 -2.52
N LYS A 26 7.65 -5.48 -2.63
CA LYS A 26 8.66 -5.45 -1.56
C LYS A 26 9.02 -4.03 -1.13
N LYS A 27 9.21 -3.12 -2.08
CA LYS A 27 9.53 -1.71 -1.80
C LYS A 27 8.35 -0.98 -1.16
N ALA A 28 7.13 -1.27 -1.62
CA ALA A 28 5.91 -0.72 -1.03
C ALA A 28 5.79 -1.13 0.45
N PHE A 29 6.08 -2.39 0.79
CA PHE A 29 6.09 -2.84 2.20
C PHE A 29 7.10 -2.10 3.06
N PHE A 30 8.35 -2.01 2.61
CA PHE A 30 9.35 -1.23 3.34
C PHE A 30 8.90 0.22 3.51
N ALA A 31 8.36 0.83 2.46
CA ALA A 31 7.88 2.20 2.52
C ALA A 31 6.73 2.38 3.52
N LEU A 32 5.78 1.45 3.63
CA LEU A 32 4.72 1.52 4.65
C LEU A 32 5.32 1.54 6.06
N VAL A 33 6.23 0.60 6.34
CA VAL A 33 6.88 0.47 7.65
C VAL A 33 7.72 1.69 7.99
N THR A 34 8.57 2.17 7.06
CA THR A 34 9.45 3.33 7.30
C THR A 34 8.66 4.63 7.46
N ASN A 35 7.47 4.73 6.85
CA ASN A 35 6.61 5.89 7.00
C ASN A 35 5.62 5.76 8.17
N GLY A 36 5.61 4.63 8.89
CA GLY A 36 4.72 4.39 10.02
C GLY A 36 3.23 4.32 9.64
N VAL A 37 2.91 3.97 8.40
CA VAL A 37 1.53 3.89 7.89
C VAL A 37 1.14 2.45 7.61
N ARG A 38 -0.14 2.11 7.82
CA ARG A 38 -0.67 0.75 7.63
C ARG A 38 -1.34 0.52 6.28
N ALA A 39 -1.58 1.60 5.54
CA ALA A 39 -2.16 1.56 4.22
C ALA A 39 -1.71 2.80 3.43
N ALA A 40 -1.73 2.70 2.10
CA ALA A 40 -1.43 3.81 1.20
C ALA A 40 -2.38 3.77 0.00
N PRO A 41 -2.86 4.93 -0.50
CA PRO A 41 -3.54 5.02 -1.78
C PRO A 41 -2.64 4.56 -2.93
N LEU A 42 -3.28 3.98 -3.95
CA LEU A 42 -2.65 3.58 -5.20
C LEU A 42 -3.03 4.55 -6.31
N TRP A 43 -2.00 5.04 -7.00
CA TRP A 43 -2.09 5.92 -8.13
C TRP A 43 -1.71 5.19 -9.41
N ASP A 44 -2.57 5.23 -10.42
CA ASP A 44 -2.24 4.75 -11.77
C ASP A 44 -1.76 5.95 -12.60
N SER A 45 -0.45 6.07 -12.81
CA SER A 45 0.12 7.17 -13.61
C SER A 45 -0.31 7.16 -15.07
N LYS A 46 -0.79 6.05 -15.63
CA LYS A 46 -1.30 6.02 -17.01
C LYS A 46 -2.72 6.59 -17.08
N LYS A 47 -3.55 6.27 -16.10
CA LYS A 47 -4.94 6.77 -16.01
C LYS A 47 -5.06 8.12 -15.32
N GLN A 48 -3.98 8.56 -14.64
CA GLN A 48 -3.97 9.76 -13.80
C GLN A 48 -5.09 9.72 -12.75
N SER A 49 -5.24 8.57 -12.08
CA SER A 49 -6.34 8.37 -11.15
C SER A 49 -5.97 7.50 -9.95
N PHE A 50 -6.72 7.70 -8.87
CA PHE A 50 -6.78 6.79 -7.74
C PHE A 50 -7.47 5.50 -8.18
N VAL A 51 -6.85 4.35 -7.91
CA VAL A 51 -7.35 3.03 -8.34
C VAL A 51 -7.58 2.05 -7.19
N GLY A 52 -7.28 2.44 -5.95
CA GLY A 52 -7.50 1.59 -4.79
C GLY A 52 -6.55 1.90 -3.64
N MET A 53 -6.58 1.05 -2.62
CA MET A 53 -5.71 1.16 -1.44
C MET A 53 -4.86 -0.11 -1.34
N LEU A 54 -3.56 0.05 -1.05
CA LEU A 54 -2.72 -1.04 -0.57
C LEU A 54 -2.84 -1.11 0.94
N THR A 55 -3.20 -2.27 1.46
CA THR A 55 -3.50 -2.51 2.88
C THR A 55 -2.80 -3.77 3.40
N ILE A 56 -2.92 -4.00 4.71
CA ILE A 56 -2.45 -5.23 5.36
C ILE A 56 -3.14 -6.48 4.77
N THR A 57 -4.40 -6.37 4.33
CA THR A 57 -5.13 -7.50 3.72
C THR A 57 -4.46 -7.95 2.42
N ASP A 58 -3.99 -7.01 1.61
CA ASP A 58 -3.26 -7.33 0.37
C ASP A 58 -1.96 -8.06 0.68
N PHE A 59 -1.26 -7.65 1.75
CA PHE A 59 -0.06 -8.36 2.22
C PHE A 59 -0.35 -9.79 2.63
N ILE A 60 -1.41 -10.02 3.42
CA ILE A 60 -1.83 -11.36 3.84
C ILE A 60 -2.14 -12.23 2.62
N ASN A 61 -2.84 -11.68 1.62
CA ASN A 61 -3.16 -12.39 0.38
C ASN A 61 -1.91 -12.75 -0.42
N ILE A 62 -0.94 -11.84 -0.52
CA ILE A 62 0.35 -12.08 -1.17
C ILE A 62 1.12 -13.18 -0.43
N LEU A 63 1.20 -13.13 0.90
CA LEU A 63 1.85 -14.19 1.68
C LEU A 63 1.16 -15.54 1.47
N HIS A 64 -0.17 -15.62 1.57
CA HIS A 64 -0.88 -16.87 1.30
C HIS A 64 -0.66 -17.41 -0.10
N ARG A 65 -0.45 -16.54 -1.10
CA ARG A 65 -0.23 -16.95 -2.49
C ARG A 65 1.18 -17.48 -2.75
N TYR A 66 2.19 -16.85 -2.15
CA TYR A 66 3.59 -17.10 -2.51
C TYR A 66 4.39 -17.84 -1.42
N TYR A 67 3.89 -17.89 -0.19
CA TYR A 67 4.54 -18.64 0.89
C TYR A 67 4.39 -20.15 0.69
N LYS A 68 5.52 -20.85 0.54
CA LYS A 68 5.56 -22.32 0.39
C LYS A 68 6.04 -23.01 1.67
N SER A 69 7.16 -22.56 2.26
CA SER A 69 7.66 -23.07 3.55
C SER A 69 8.61 -22.06 4.21
N ALA A 70 8.85 -22.21 5.51
CA ALA A 70 9.73 -21.32 6.28
C ALA A 70 11.20 -21.35 5.82
N LEU A 71 11.61 -22.40 5.09
CA LEU A 71 12.97 -22.58 4.60
C LEU A 71 13.15 -22.06 3.16
N VAL A 72 12.08 -21.61 2.52
CA VAL A 72 12.10 -21.17 1.12
C VAL A 72 11.84 -19.67 1.06
N GLN A 73 12.83 -18.94 0.56
CA GLN A 73 12.71 -17.50 0.34
C GLN A 73 11.72 -17.22 -0.81
N ILE A 74 10.90 -16.18 -0.66
CA ILE A 74 9.86 -15.82 -1.62
C ILE A 74 10.43 -14.89 -2.70
N TYR A 75 11.28 -15.43 -3.58
CA TYR A 75 11.93 -14.65 -4.65
C TYR A 75 10.93 -13.98 -5.60
N GLU A 76 9.80 -14.63 -5.84
CA GLU A 76 8.70 -14.17 -6.70
C GLU A 76 8.14 -12.79 -6.26
N LEU A 77 8.32 -12.44 -4.98
CA LEU A 77 7.82 -11.20 -4.37
C LEU A 77 8.71 -9.98 -4.67
N GLU A 78 9.96 -10.21 -5.08
CA GLU A 78 10.90 -9.13 -5.41
C GLU A 78 10.61 -8.50 -6.77
N GLU A 79 10.07 -9.28 -7.70
CA GLU A 79 9.74 -8.84 -9.06
C GLU A 79 8.27 -8.42 -9.21
N HIS A 80 7.41 -8.81 -8.27
CA HIS A 80 5.98 -8.48 -8.32
C HIS A 80 5.76 -6.97 -8.13
N LYS A 81 4.97 -6.38 -9.03
CA LYS A 81 4.46 -5.01 -8.92
C LYS A 81 3.09 -5.03 -8.24
N ILE A 82 2.70 -3.87 -7.71
CA ILE A 82 1.36 -3.65 -7.13
C ILE A 82 0.26 -3.93 -8.18
#